data_AF-A0A515LBS7-F1
#
_entry.id   AF-A0A515LBS7-F1
#
_cell.length_a   1.000
_cell.length_b   1.000
_cell.length_c   1.000
_cell.angle_alpha   90.00
_cell.angle_beta   90.00
_cell.angle_gamma   90.00
#
_symmetry.space_group_name_H-M   'P 1'
#
loop_
_entity.id
_entity.type
_entity.pdbx_description
1 polymer ?
#
loop_
_entity_poly.entity_id
_entity_poly.type
_entity_poly.pdbx_seq_one_letter_code
_entity_poly.pdbx_strand_id
1 'polypeptide(L)'
;MAEVTFASLSPSLLARKGGAKPAMRPQHAALAAMTAAEPMTAPAPDQLEDLGWNDMGEHEPAVATGAEVYQLTPMPRMVEETDTEAPLPAVVRQQEQLAERLDAPAPDMAPAPAPTKRRSVQQRTGRAAFTLRLDPHRHLKLRLATTIKGVSAQALVTDALDALLADMPELDTLAAQVQRR
;
A
#
# COMPACT_ATOMS: atom_id res chain seq x y z
N MET A 1 18.02 -28.43 -27.24
CA MET A 1 16.63 -27.94 -27.18
C MET A 1 16.03 -28.47 -25.89
N ALA A 2 16.23 -27.75 -24.77
CA ALA A 2 15.60 -28.08 -23.49
C ALA A 2 14.49 -27.05 -23.28
N GLU A 3 13.24 -27.47 -23.49
CA GLU A 3 12.09 -26.61 -23.28
C GLU A 3 11.94 -26.31 -21.79
N VAL A 4 11.83 -25.01 -21.48
CA VAL A 4 11.55 -24.53 -20.14
C VAL A 4 10.05 -24.72 -19.91
N THR A 5 9.68 -25.80 -19.24
CA THR A 5 8.32 -26.00 -18.76
C THR A 5 8.02 -24.95 -17.69
N PHE A 6 7.38 -23.85 -18.08
CA PHE A 6 6.81 -22.89 -17.14
C PHE A 6 5.77 -23.62 -16.30
N ALA A 7 6.09 -23.87 -15.03
CA ALA A 7 5.09 -24.28 -14.05
C ALA A 7 4.04 -23.16 -13.98
N SER A 8 2.84 -23.42 -14.50
CA SER A 8 1.74 -22.46 -14.52
C SER A 8 1.52 -21.90 -13.11
N LEU A 9 1.77 -20.60 -12.93
CA LEU A 9 1.55 -19.90 -11.67
C LEU A 9 0.04 -19.88 -11.38
N SER A 10 -0.43 -20.84 -10.60
CA SER A 10 -1.82 -20.83 -10.13
C SER A 10 -2.02 -19.61 -9.22
N PRO A 11 -3.18 -18.94 -9.27
CA PRO A 11 -3.49 -17.78 -8.41
C PRO A 11 -3.27 -18.06 -6.91
N SER A 12 -3.44 -19.32 -6.50
CA SER A 12 -3.20 -19.79 -5.14
C SER A 12 -1.71 -19.76 -4.74
N LEU A 13 -0.80 -20.02 -5.69
CA LEU A 13 0.65 -19.91 -5.48
C LEU A 13 1.11 -18.44 -5.40
N LEU A 14 0.48 -17.54 -6.16
CA LEU A 14 0.76 -16.10 -6.09
C LEU A 14 0.32 -15.51 -4.74
N ALA A 15 -0.86 -15.91 -4.24
CA ALA A 15 -1.41 -15.44 -2.97
C ALA A 15 -0.61 -15.92 -1.74
N ARG A 16 0.10 -17.05 -1.83
CA ARG A 16 0.89 -17.58 -0.70
C ARG A 16 2.26 -16.93 -0.51
N LYS A 17 2.75 -16.11 -1.45
CA LYS A 17 4.04 -15.40 -1.31
C LYS A 17 3.97 -14.10 -0.48
N GLY A 18 2.76 -13.63 -0.16
CA GLY A 18 2.54 -12.59 0.83
C GLY A 18 1.14 -12.75 1.37
N GLY A 19 0.98 -12.97 2.68
CA GLY A 19 -0.30 -13.29 3.33
C GLY A 19 -1.39 -12.21 3.30
N ALA A 20 -1.41 -11.38 2.26
CA ALA A 20 -2.49 -10.46 1.96
C ALA A 20 -3.65 -11.22 1.29
N LYS A 21 -4.86 -11.04 1.82
CA LYS A 21 -6.09 -11.51 1.15
C LYS A 21 -6.22 -10.77 -0.19
N PRO A 22 -6.62 -11.45 -1.29
CA PRO A 22 -6.79 -10.81 -2.59
C PRO A 22 -7.81 -9.68 -2.49
N ALA A 23 -7.48 -8.51 -3.06
CA ALA A 23 -8.34 -7.32 -3.05
C ALA A 23 -9.67 -7.51 -3.82
N MET A 24 -9.77 -8.58 -4.62
CA MET A 24 -10.95 -8.91 -5.40
C MET A 24 -11.58 -10.20 -4.89
N ARG A 25 -12.89 -10.16 -4.63
CA ARG A 25 -13.67 -11.35 -4.29
C ARG A 25 -13.60 -12.36 -5.44
N PRO A 26 -13.31 -13.64 -5.19
CA PRO A 26 -13.35 -14.66 -6.22
C PRO A 26 -14.77 -14.81 -6.77
N GLN A 27 -15.02 -14.34 -8.00
CA GLN A 27 -16.34 -14.45 -8.64
C GLN A 27 -16.79 -15.90 -8.88
N HIS A 28 -15.87 -16.88 -8.78
CA HIS A 28 -16.19 -18.30 -8.86
C HIS A 28 -17.01 -18.81 -7.65
N ALA A 29 -16.92 -18.16 -6.48
CA ALA A 29 -17.74 -18.51 -5.32
C ALA A 29 -19.21 -18.10 -5.50
N ALA A 30 -19.48 -17.03 -6.26
CA ALA A 30 -20.83 -16.58 -6.56
C ALA A 30 -21.56 -17.54 -7.52
N LEU A 31 -20.86 -18.13 -8.49
CA LEU A 31 -21.46 -19.09 -9.42
C LEU A 31 -21.78 -20.45 -8.75
N ALA A 32 -20.92 -20.91 -7.83
CA ALA A 32 -21.17 -22.15 -7.07
C ALA A 32 -22.37 -22.05 -6.10
N ALA A 33 -22.66 -20.84 -5.60
CA ALA A 33 -23.83 -20.58 -4.76
C ALA A 33 -25.16 -20.57 -5.55
N MET A 34 -25.13 -20.33 -6.86
CA MET A 34 -26.35 -20.36 -7.69
C MET A 34 -26.82 -21.78 -8.03
N THR A 35 -25.93 -22.79 -7.93
CA THR A 35 -26.26 -24.19 -8.26
C THR A 35 -26.79 -25.00 -7.07
N ALA A 36 -26.69 -24.49 -5.85
CA ALA A 36 -27.19 -25.16 -4.65
C ALA A 36 -28.52 -24.53 -4.21
N ALA A 37 -29.63 -25.14 -4.62
CA ALA A 37 -30.94 -24.85 -4.06
C ALA A 37 -31.07 -25.46 -2.66
N GLU A 38 -30.59 -24.74 -1.64
CA GLU A 38 -30.81 -25.07 -0.22
C GLU A 38 -31.35 -23.85 0.52
N PRO A 39 -32.24 -24.03 1.52
CA PRO A 39 -32.97 -22.94 2.14
C PRO A 39 -32.09 -22.07 3.04
N MET A 40 -32.50 -20.80 3.11
CA MET A 40 -31.81 -19.69 3.78
C MET A 40 -31.38 -20.04 5.21
N THR A 41 -30.10 -20.36 5.38
CA THR A 41 -29.42 -20.30 6.68
C THR A 41 -28.74 -18.94 6.76
N ALA A 42 -28.99 -18.21 7.85
CA ALA A 42 -28.44 -16.87 8.05
C ALA A 42 -26.90 -16.89 7.92
N PRO A 43 -26.29 -15.97 7.13
CA PRO A 43 -24.86 -15.96 6.92
C PRO A 43 -24.11 -15.61 8.22
N ALA A 44 -22.98 -16.28 8.44
CA ALA A 44 -22.09 -16.07 9.58
C ALA A 44 -21.53 -14.63 9.62
N PRO A 45 -21.23 -14.07 10.82
CA PRO A 45 -20.81 -12.67 11.00
C PRO A 45 -19.58 -12.26 10.20
N ASP A 46 -18.65 -13.18 9.92
CA ASP A 46 -17.46 -12.90 9.09
C ASP A 46 -17.80 -12.57 7.61
N GLN A 47 -18.97 -12.98 7.10
CA GLN A 47 -19.46 -12.56 5.78
C GLN A 47 -20.10 -11.16 5.81
N LEU A 48 -20.50 -10.69 7.00
CA LEU A 48 -21.03 -9.34 7.22
C LEU A 48 -19.91 -8.32 7.45
N GLU A 49 -18.74 -8.73 7.94
CA GLU A 49 -17.57 -7.85 8.11
C GLU A 49 -16.90 -7.47 6.76
N ASP A 50 -17.19 -8.19 5.67
CA ASP A 50 -16.79 -7.88 4.27
C ASP A 50 -17.78 -6.92 3.57
N LEU A 51 -18.58 -6.18 4.34
CA LEU A 51 -19.53 -5.18 3.85
C LEU A 51 -19.03 -3.74 3.99
N GLY A 52 -17.74 -3.55 4.28
CA GLY A 52 -17.10 -2.22 4.37
C GLY A 52 -17.05 -1.43 3.06
N TRP A 53 -17.66 -1.93 1.99
CA TRP A 53 -17.85 -1.26 0.70
C TRP A 53 -19.32 -1.21 0.25
N ASN A 54 -20.25 -1.67 1.09
CA ASN A 54 -21.70 -1.71 0.83
C ASN A 54 -22.51 -0.91 1.88
N ASP A 55 -21.86 -0.01 2.62
CA ASP A 55 -22.54 1.01 3.43
C ASP A 55 -22.73 2.30 2.60
N MET A 56 -23.47 2.17 1.50
CA MET A 56 -24.12 3.30 0.85
C MET A 56 -25.54 3.28 1.39
N GLY A 57 -25.88 4.31 2.18
CA GLY A 57 -27.07 4.44 3.01
C GLY A 57 -28.34 3.77 2.48
N GLU A 58 -29.10 3.22 3.42
CA GLU A 58 -30.42 2.59 3.25
C GLU A 58 -31.13 3.09 1.98
N HIS A 59 -31.19 2.24 0.96
CA HIS A 59 -32.04 2.51 -0.19
C HIS A 59 -33.48 2.48 0.31
N GLU A 60 -34.14 3.64 0.35
CA GLU A 60 -35.59 3.66 0.17
C GLU A 60 -35.92 2.79 -1.06
N PRO A 61 -37.01 2.01 -1.04
CA PRO A 61 -37.40 1.21 -2.19
C PRO A 61 -37.73 2.14 -3.36
N ALA A 62 -36.71 2.46 -4.14
CA ALA A 62 -36.87 3.15 -5.41
C ALA A 62 -37.73 2.24 -6.26
N VAL A 63 -38.97 2.67 -6.49
CA VAL A 63 -39.90 2.06 -7.42
C VAL A 63 -39.13 1.85 -8.71
N ALA A 64 -38.97 0.58 -9.11
CA ALA A 64 -38.27 0.18 -10.32
C ALA A 64 -39.02 0.75 -11.53
N THR A 65 -38.77 2.00 -11.84
CA THR A 65 -39.21 2.65 -13.05
C THR A 65 -38.27 2.11 -14.11
N GLY A 66 -38.76 1.17 -14.92
CA GLY A 66 -37.96 0.57 -15.99
C GLY A 66 -37.35 1.67 -16.84
N ALA A 67 -36.02 1.75 -16.85
CA ALA A 67 -35.33 2.70 -17.71
C ALA A 67 -35.52 2.27 -19.16
N GLU A 68 -36.16 3.12 -19.97
CA GLU A 68 -36.19 2.93 -21.42
C GLU A 68 -34.76 3.05 -21.97
N VAL A 69 -34.22 1.93 -22.44
CA VAL A 69 -32.91 1.88 -23.10
C VAL A 69 -33.09 2.41 -24.53
N TYR A 70 -32.77 3.68 -24.75
CA TYR A 70 -32.63 4.21 -26.10
C TYR A 70 -31.31 3.74 -26.70
N GLN A 71 -31.38 3.01 -27.82
CA GLN A 71 -30.20 2.71 -28.63
C GLN A 71 -29.76 3.99 -29.35
N LEU A 72 -28.78 4.70 -28.80
CA LEU A 72 -28.13 5.78 -29.52
C LEU A 72 -27.35 5.19 -30.69
N THR A 73 -27.81 5.46 -31.92
CA THR A 73 -27.01 5.24 -33.11
C THR A 73 -25.75 6.10 -32.99
N PRO A 74 -24.53 5.51 -33.06
CA PRO A 74 -23.31 6.30 -33.06
C PRO A 74 -23.36 7.27 -34.23
N MET A 75 -23.17 8.57 -33.98
CA MET A 75 -23.00 9.52 -35.07
C MET A 75 -21.81 9.08 -35.93
N PRO A 76 -21.90 9.19 -37.27
CA PRO A 76 -20.75 8.93 -38.12
C PRO A 76 -19.65 9.91 -37.70
N ARG A 77 -18.52 9.35 -37.29
CA ARG A 77 -17.30 10.12 -37.02
C ARG A 77 -16.92 10.79 -38.32
N MET A 78 -17.22 12.09 -38.46
CA MET A 78 -16.60 12.90 -39.49
C MET A 78 -15.12 12.91 -39.16
N VAL A 79 -14.34 12.13 -39.92
CA VAL A 79 -12.90 12.27 -40.00
C VAL A 79 -12.64 13.59 -40.70
N GLU A 80 -12.68 14.68 -39.94
CA GLU A 80 -11.92 15.85 -40.33
C GLU A 80 -10.46 15.49 -40.10
N GLU A 81 -9.73 15.30 -41.20
CA GLU A 81 -8.27 15.27 -41.25
C GLU A 81 -7.74 16.64 -40.83
N THR A 82 -7.82 16.94 -39.54
CA THR A 82 -6.99 17.96 -38.92
C THR A 82 -5.77 17.25 -38.38
N ASP A 83 -4.73 17.16 -39.22
CA ASP A 83 -3.35 16.86 -38.81
C ASP A 83 -2.86 17.98 -37.89
N THR A 84 -3.39 17.99 -36.67
CA THR A 84 -2.87 18.77 -35.56
C THR A 84 -2.27 17.76 -34.61
N GLU A 85 -0.96 17.57 -34.73
CA GLU A 85 -0.16 16.74 -33.84
C GLU A 85 -0.29 17.27 -32.40
N ALA A 86 -1.32 16.79 -31.71
CA ALA A 86 -1.56 17.11 -30.32
C ALA A 86 -0.35 16.58 -29.53
N PRO A 87 0.32 17.42 -28.72
CA PRO A 87 1.52 17.00 -28.03
C PRO A 87 1.20 15.79 -27.15
N LEU A 88 1.92 14.69 -27.37
CA LEU A 88 1.69 13.44 -26.65
C LEU A 88 1.68 13.72 -25.13
N PRO A 89 0.67 13.20 -24.40
CA PRO A 89 0.58 13.39 -22.97
C PRO A 89 1.86 12.91 -22.29
N ALA A 90 2.30 13.62 -21.25
CA ALA A 90 3.58 13.38 -20.60
C ALA A 90 3.76 11.93 -20.12
N VAL A 91 2.67 11.24 -19.80
CA VAL A 91 2.65 9.84 -19.38
C VAL A 91 3.07 8.89 -20.50
N VAL A 92 2.64 9.13 -21.74
CA VAL A 92 3.01 8.29 -22.90
C VAL A 92 4.49 8.43 -23.20
N ARG A 93 5.00 9.67 -23.17
CA ARG A 93 6.44 9.94 -23.32
C ARG A 93 7.29 9.28 -22.22
N GLN A 94 6.79 9.23 -20.99
CA GLN A 94 7.47 8.54 -19.89
C GLN A 94 7.46 7.01 -20.06
N GLN A 95 6.37 6.44 -20.57
CA GLN A 95 6.26 5.00 -20.82
C GLN A 95 7.22 4.57 -21.94
N GLU A 96 7.31 5.33 -23.02
CA GLU A 96 8.26 5.08 -24.12
C GLU A 96 9.72 5.12 -23.62
N GLN A 97 10.08 6.15 -22.82
CA GLN A 97 11.41 6.24 -22.22
C GLN A 97 11.74 5.07 -21.27
N LEU A 98 10.74 4.55 -20.55
CA LEU A 98 10.92 3.38 -19.69
C LEU A 98 11.05 2.10 -20.49
N ALA A 99 10.27 1.94 -21.57
CA ALA A 99 10.35 0.82 -22.48
C ALA A 99 11.74 0.74 -23.12
N GLU A 100 12.26 1.86 -23.64
CA GLU A 100 13.62 1.93 -24.18
C GLU A 100 14.70 1.55 -23.16
N ARG A 101 14.55 1.94 -21.89
CA ARG A 101 15.49 1.58 -20.82
C ARG A 101 15.42 0.11 -20.42
N LEU A 102 14.27 -0.53 -20.59
CA LEU A 102 14.07 -1.95 -20.30
C LEU A 102 14.55 -2.83 -21.44
N ASP A 103 14.38 -2.38 -22.69
CA ASP A 103 14.84 -3.07 -23.91
C ASP A 103 16.33 -2.84 -24.19
N ALA A 104 16.94 -1.82 -23.58
CA ALA A 104 18.38 -1.61 -23.65
C ALA A 104 19.11 -2.86 -23.13
N PRO A 105 20.02 -3.46 -23.92
CA PRO A 105 20.78 -4.62 -23.48
C PRO A 105 21.56 -4.26 -22.22
N ALA A 106 21.37 -5.04 -21.17
CA ALA A 106 22.09 -4.86 -19.92
C ALA A 106 23.59 -4.75 -20.23
N PRO A 107 24.30 -3.70 -19.77
CA PRO A 107 25.74 -3.67 -19.91
C PRO A 107 26.27 -4.92 -19.23
N ASP A 108 27.22 -5.62 -19.89
CA ASP A 108 27.85 -6.86 -19.39
C ASP A 108 28.16 -6.70 -17.90
N MET A 109 27.28 -7.25 -17.07
CA MET A 109 27.44 -7.22 -15.63
C MET A 109 28.56 -8.19 -15.31
N ALA A 110 29.78 -7.65 -15.19
CA ALA A 110 30.86 -8.32 -14.48
C ALA A 110 30.31 -8.91 -13.17
N PRO A 111 30.77 -10.11 -12.76
CA PRO A 111 30.16 -10.87 -11.67
C PRO A 111 29.96 -9.99 -10.45
N ALA A 112 28.73 -9.97 -9.94
CA ALA A 112 28.31 -9.12 -8.84
C ALA A 112 29.33 -9.19 -7.69
N PRO A 113 29.85 -8.05 -7.21
CA PRO A 113 30.71 -8.08 -6.03
C PRO A 113 29.90 -8.67 -4.86
N ALA A 114 30.53 -9.62 -4.15
CA ALA A 114 30.01 -10.24 -2.94
C ALA A 114 29.37 -9.19 -2.01
N PRO A 115 28.31 -9.53 -1.23
CA PRO A 115 27.56 -8.56 -0.44
C PRO A 115 28.50 -7.78 0.46
N THR A 116 28.81 -6.56 0.05
CA THR A 116 29.65 -5.66 0.81
C THR A 116 28.90 -5.38 2.11
N LYS A 117 29.54 -5.73 3.23
CA LYS A 117 29.07 -5.39 4.58
C LYS A 117 28.51 -3.99 4.53
N ARG A 118 27.20 -3.88 4.86
CA ARG A 118 26.40 -2.65 4.81
C ARG A 118 27.30 -1.48 5.14
N ARG A 119 27.60 -0.65 4.13
CA ARG A 119 28.30 0.61 4.30
C ARG A 119 27.64 1.28 5.50
N SER A 120 28.42 1.47 6.55
CA SER A 120 28.01 2.22 7.73
C SER A 120 27.36 3.49 7.20
N VAL A 121 26.08 3.66 7.54
CA VAL A 121 25.34 4.87 7.22
C VAL A 121 26.24 6.02 7.65
N GLN A 122 26.75 6.73 6.63
CA GLN A 122 27.61 7.89 6.76
C GLN A 122 27.10 8.70 7.94
N GLN A 123 27.94 8.92 8.94
CA GLN A 123 27.59 9.62 10.18
C GLN A 123 26.84 10.91 9.83
N ARG A 124 25.51 10.84 9.89
CA ARG A 124 24.64 12.00 9.71
C ARG A 124 24.85 12.82 10.96
N THR A 125 25.45 13.98 10.77
CA THR A 125 25.82 14.91 11.84
C THR A 125 24.62 15.15 12.76
N GLY A 126 24.75 14.67 14.00
CA GLY A 126 23.97 15.12 15.17
C GLY A 126 22.66 14.41 15.48
N ARG A 127 22.15 13.46 14.68
CA ARG A 127 20.85 12.82 14.96
C ARG A 127 20.92 11.30 14.92
N ALA A 128 20.82 10.68 16.08
CA ALA A 128 20.57 9.26 16.23
C ALA A 128 19.09 8.96 15.95
N ALA A 129 18.81 7.95 15.14
CA ALA A 129 17.46 7.44 14.95
C ALA A 129 17.23 6.25 15.88
N PHE A 130 16.12 6.24 16.62
CA PHE A 130 15.68 5.09 17.39
C PHE A 130 14.25 4.72 16.97
N THR A 131 13.94 3.42 17.01
CA THR A 131 12.59 2.91 16.77
C THR A 131 11.99 2.46 18.10
N LEU A 132 10.87 3.04 18.49
CA LEU A 132 10.16 2.70 19.73
C LEU A 132 9.00 1.75 19.44
N ARG A 133 8.93 0.65 20.19
CA ARG A 133 7.78 -0.27 20.16
C ARG A 133 6.86 0.06 21.32
N LEU A 134 5.59 0.32 21.03
CA LEU A 134 4.56 0.66 22.01
C LEU A 134 3.44 -0.36 21.96
N ASP A 135 2.92 -0.73 23.13
CA ASP A 135 1.69 -1.51 23.22
C ASP A 135 0.50 -0.73 22.64
N PRO A 136 -0.54 -1.41 22.14
CA PRO A 136 -1.68 -0.76 21.50
C PRO A 136 -2.32 0.34 22.35
N HIS A 137 -2.46 0.08 23.65
CA HIS A 137 -3.05 1.04 24.58
C HIS A 137 -2.18 2.29 24.79
N ARG A 138 -0.84 2.14 24.84
CA ARG A 138 0.08 3.28 24.95
C ARG A 138 0.09 4.11 23.67
N HIS A 139 0.05 3.46 22.52
CA HIS A 139 -0.07 4.13 21.23
C HIS A 139 -1.38 4.92 21.11
N LEU A 140 -2.52 4.34 21.52
CA LEU A 140 -3.80 5.07 21.53
C LEU A 140 -3.73 6.32 22.42
N LYS A 141 -3.17 6.20 23.62
CA LYS A 141 -2.97 7.35 24.53
C LYS A 141 -2.07 8.42 23.93
N LEU A 142 -0.95 8.02 23.30
CA LEU A 142 -0.06 8.95 22.61
C LEU A 142 -0.78 9.69 21.49
N ARG A 143 -1.58 8.99 20.68
CA ARG A 143 -2.38 9.61 19.61
C ARG A 143 -3.38 10.62 20.15
N LEU A 144 -4.13 10.28 21.19
CA LEU A 144 -5.07 11.20 21.82
C LEU A 144 -4.35 12.41 22.45
N ALA A 145 -3.18 12.20 23.06
CA ALA A 145 -2.39 13.30 23.61
C ALA A 145 -1.93 14.27 22.52
N THR A 146 -1.52 13.75 21.35
CA THR A 146 -1.12 14.59 20.21
C THR A 146 -2.28 15.39 19.63
N THR A 147 -3.49 14.82 19.57
CA THR A 147 -4.66 15.55 19.07
C THR A 147 -5.10 16.64 20.05
N ILE A 148 -5.07 16.36 21.36
CA ILE A 148 -5.44 17.34 22.39
C ILE A 148 -4.44 18.50 22.44
N LYS A 149 -3.13 18.21 22.38
CA LYS A 149 -2.08 19.23 22.47
C LYS A 149 -1.78 19.94 21.15
N GLY A 150 -2.20 19.38 20.01
CA GLY A 150 -1.91 19.93 18.69
C GLY A 150 -0.44 19.85 18.28
N VAL A 151 0.33 18.90 18.84
CA VAL A 151 1.76 18.71 18.56
C VAL A 151 2.03 17.32 18.00
N SER A 152 3.15 17.15 17.30
CA SER A 152 3.54 15.85 16.75
C SER A 152 3.91 14.86 17.86
N ALA A 153 3.72 13.56 17.59
CA ALA A 153 4.09 12.50 18.52
C ALA A 153 5.59 12.53 18.87
N GLN A 154 6.44 12.88 17.90
CA GLN A 154 7.88 13.01 18.12
C GLN A 154 8.18 14.12 19.13
N ALA A 155 7.63 15.32 18.93
CA ALA A 155 7.86 16.45 19.84
C ALA A 155 7.42 16.12 21.26
N LEU A 156 6.22 15.55 21.42
CA LEU A 156 5.68 15.18 22.74
C LEU A 156 6.57 14.15 23.46
N VAL A 157 7.06 13.14 22.74
CA VAL A 157 7.95 12.11 23.30
C VAL A 157 9.33 12.69 23.61
N THR A 158 9.86 13.58 22.77
CA THR A 158 11.13 14.28 23.02
C THR A 158 11.03 15.15 24.26
N ASP A 159 10.02 16.00 24.38
CA ASP A 159 9.83 16.86 25.56
C ASP A 159 9.71 16.04 26.86
N ALA A 160 8.97 14.92 26.80
CA ALA A 160 8.82 14.03 27.94
C ALA A 160 10.13 13.32 28.31
N LEU A 161 10.94 12.95 27.31
CA LEU A 161 12.26 12.36 27.53
C LEU A 161 13.22 13.40 28.13
N ASP A 162 13.23 14.62 27.61
CA ASP A 162 14.08 15.70 28.10
C ASP A 162 13.76 16.04 29.56
N ALA A 163 12.46 16.12 29.90
CA ALA A 163 12.02 16.30 31.29
C ALA A 163 12.49 15.15 32.20
N LEU A 164 12.35 13.90 31.74
CA LEU A 164 12.78 12.73 32.51
C LEU A 164 14.31 12.69 32.72
N LEU A 165 15.09 13.08 31.71
CA LEU A 165 16.54 13.13 31.79
C LEU A 165 17.04 14.27 32.68
N ALA A 166 16.34 15.42 32.66
CA ALA A 166 16.66 16.55 33.53
C ALA A 166 16.53 16.20 35.02
N ASP A 167 15.65 15.28 35.38
CA ASP A 167 15.50 14.78 36.75
C ASP A 167 16.67 13.86 37.19
N MET A 168 17.56 13.45 36.29
CA MET A 168 18.65 12.50 36.54
C MET A 168 20.04 13.08 36.19
N PRO A 169 20.54 14.10 36.92
CA PRO A 169 21.82 14.75 36.62
C PRO A 169 23.04 13.82 36.77
N GLU A 170 22.90 12.70 37.47
CA GLU A 170 23.94 11.68 37.58
C GLU A 170 24.33 11.08 36.20
N LEU A 171 23.39 11.06 35.24
CA LEU A 171 23.63 10.56 33.88
C LEU A 171 24.69 11.38 33.14
N ASP A 172 24.80 12.67 33.39
CA ASP A 172 25.80 13.54 32.76
C ASP A 172 27.23 13.15 33.17
N THR A 173 27.38 12.77 34.45
CA THR A 173 28.68 12.32 34.98
C THR A 173 29.12 11.00 34.35
N LEU A 174 28.18 10.06 34.17
CA LEU A 174 28.40 8.78 33.51
C LEU A 174 28.68 8.97 32.01
N ALA A 175 27.93 9.84 31.34
CA ALA A 175 28.17 10.19 29.94
C ALA A 175 29.60 10.75 29.74
N ALA A 176 30.04 11.65 30.63
CA ALA A 176 31.39 12.20 30.60
C ALA A 176 32.49 11.15 30.88
N GLN A 177 32.19 10.07 31.60
CA GLN A 177 33.13 8.96 31.79
C GLN A 177 33.22 8.07 30.55
N VAL A 178 32.10 7.78 29.90
CA VAL A 178 32.06 6.98 28.66
C VAL A 178 32.76 7.71 27.52
N GLN A 179 32.59 9.03 27.40
CA GLN A 179 33.25 9.84 26.37
C GLN A 179 34.78 9.91 26.52
N ARG A 180 35.30 9.68 27.74
CA ARG A 180 36.74 9.69 28.06
C ARG A 180 37.42 8.34 27.83
N ARG A 181 36.65 7.27 27.66
CA ARG A 181 37.14 5.93 27.33
C ARG A 181 37.15 5.73 25.81
#